data_AF-A0A3R6E8D1-F1
#
_entry.id   AF-A0A3R6E8D1-F1
#
_cell.length_a   1.000
_cell.length_b   1.000
_cell.length_c   1.000
_cell.angle_alpha   90.00
_cell.angle_beta   90.00
_cell.angle_gamma   90.00
#
_symmetry.space_group_name_H-M   'P 1'
#
loop_
_entity.id
_entity.type
_entity.pdbx_description
1 polymer ?
#
loop_
_entity_poly.entity_id
_entity_poly.type
_entity_poly.pdbx_seq_one_letter_code
_entity_poly.pdbx_strand_id
1 'polypeptide(L)' 'MLEAKFARIISEISEMYNVSLDDAMDMFYNSETIQLMEEGVADLHCRSEKYLAEEVWREKHS' A
#
# COMPACT_ATOMS: atom_id res chain seq x y z
N MET A 1 9.19 5.84 11.18
CA MET A 1 8.37 6.95 10.67
C MET A 1 7.46 6.36 9.63
N LEU A 2 6.16 6.43 9.88
CA LEU A 2 5.13 5.73 9.11
C LEU A 2 5.11 6.20 7.65
N GLU A 3 5.49 7.46 7.42
CA GLU A 3 5.64 8.08 6.10
C GLU A 3 6.67 7.37 5.21
N ALA A 4 7.80 6.95 5.79
CA ALA A 4 8.83 6.23 5.04
C ALA A 4 8.36 4.83 4.62
N LYS A 5 7.48 4.20 5.43
CA LYS A 5 6.88 2.92 5.08
C LYS A 5 5.86 3.09 3.95
N PHE A 6 5.05 4.14 4.00
CA PHE A 6 4.08 4.46 2.95
C PHE A 6 4.76 4.71 1.61
N ALA A 7 5.83 5.51 1.60
CA ALA A 7 6.61 5.76 0.39
C ALA A 7 7.13 4.46 -0.24
N ARG A 8 7.63 3.52 0.59
CA ARG A 8 8.09 2.21 0.13
C ARG A 8 6.96 1.35 -0.42
N ILE A 9 5.80 1.32 0.22
CA ILE A 9 4.64 0.56 -0.28
C ILE A 9 4.23 1.09 -1.66
N ILE A 10 4.14 2.42 -1.82
CA ILE A 10 3.83 3.04 -3.11
C ILE A 10 4.86 2.66 -4.17
N SER A 11 6.15 2.68 -3.84
CA SER A 11 7.21 2.24 -4.76
C SER A 11 7.08 0.75 -5.12
N GLU A 12 6.79 -0.12 -4.15
CA GLU A 12 6.56 -1.56 -4.39
C GLU A 12 5.37 -1.80 -5.32
N ILE A 13 4.25 -1.06 -5.15
CA ILE A 13 3.09 -1.15 -6.08
C ILE A 13 3.52 -0.80 -7.50
N SER A 14 4.23 0.32 -7.66
CA SER A 14 4.71 0.79 -8.97
C SER A 14 5.65 -0.23 -9.63
N GLU A 15 6.60 -0.79 -8.87
CA GLU A 15 7.58 -1.76 -9.37
C GLU A 15 6.96 -3.12 -9.68
N MET A 16 6.07 -3.65 -8.82
CA MET A 16 5.48 -4.98 -8.99
C MET A 16 4.50 -5.04 -10.16
N TYR A 17 3.72 -3.98 -10.37
CA TYR A 17 2.61 -3.96 -11.33
C TYR A 17 2.87 -3.06 -12.54
N ASN A 18 4.07 -2.45 -12.61
CA ASN A 18 4.49 -1.59 -13.71
C ASN A 18 3.49 -0.45 -14.01
N VAL A 19 3.03 0.19 -12.94
CA VAL A 19 2.18 1.40 -12.97
C VAL A 19 2.98 2.63 -12.60
N SER A 20 2.51 3.83 -12.96
CA SER A 20 3.20 5.06 -12.59
C SER A 20 3.19 5.26 -11.07
N LEU A 21 4.13 6.04 -10.53
CA LEU A 21 4.12 6.40 -9.10
C LEU A 21 2.88 7.19 -8.72
N ASP A 22 2.35 8.02 -9.63
CA ASP A 22 1.12 8.77 -9.41
C ASP A 22 -0.09 7.83 -9.32
N ASP A 23 -0.19 6.84 -10.21
CA ASP A 23 -1.24 5.81 -10.15
C ASP A 23 -1.12 4.97 -8.88
N ALA A 24 0.10 4.53 -8.53
CA ALA A 24 0.34 3.77 -7.30
C ALA A 24 -0.02 4.57 -6.05
N MET A 25 0.25 5.88 -6.04
CA MET A 25 -0.14 6.78 -4.95
C MET A 25 -1.64 6.90 -4.82
N ASP A 26 -2.35 7.09 -5.94
CA ASP A 26 -3.82 7.14 -5.95
C ASP A 26 -4.44 5.81 -5.49
N MET A 27 -3.90 4.67 -5.94
CA MET A 27 -4.33 3.36 -5.48
C MET A 27 -4.14 3.18 -3.97
N PHE A 28 -2.97 3.58 -3.46
CA PHE A 28 -2.59 3.46 -2.06
C PHE A 28 -3.51 4.28 -1.14
N TYR A 29 -3.69 5.57 -1.41
CA TYR A 29 -4.49 6.44 -0.55
C TYR A 29 -6.00 6.16 -0.62
N ASN A 30 -6.47 5.50 -1.69
CA ASN A 30 -7.86 5.06 -1.81
C ASN A 30 -8.07 3.58 -1.40
N SER A 31 -7.14 2.96 -0.67
CA SER A 31 -7.25 1.56 -0.22
C SER A 31 -7.88 1.44 1.18
N GLU A 32 -8.54 0.33 1.47
CA GLU A 32 -8.96 -0.03 2.84
C GLU A 32 -7.75 -0.45 3.68
N THR A 33 -6.75 -1.10 3.06
CA THR A 33 -5.48 -1.49 3.70
C THR A 33 -4.81 -0.30 4.41
N ILE A 34 -4.73 0.88 3.79
CA ILE A 34 -4.11 2.04 4.44
C ILE A 34 -4.95 2.58 5.59
N GLN A 35 -6.27 2.59 5.46
CA GLN A 35 -7.18 3.03 6.52
C GLN A 35 -7.01 2.15 7.76
N LEU A 36 -6.99 0.82 7.57
CA LEU A 36 -6.76 -0.14 8.65
C LEU A 36 -5.36 0.00 9.27
N MET A 37 -4.34 0.31 8.47
CA MET A 37 -3.00 0.60 8.99
C MET A 37 -2.96 1.86 9.86
N GLU A 38 -3.62 2.94 9.45
CA GLU A 38 -3.71 4.20 10.21
C GLU A 38 -4.52 4.03 11.50
N GLU A 39 -5.59 3.23 11.45
CA GLU A 39 -6.40 2.88 12.63
C GLU A 39 -5.69 1.91 13.58
N GLY A 40 -4.54 1.35 13.18
CA GLY A 40 -3.76 0.38 13.96
C GLY A 40 -4.42 -0.99 14.05
N VAL A 41 -5.32 -1.31 13.10
CA VAL A 41 -6.06 -2.57 13.04
C VAL A 41 -5.17 -3.66 12.42
N ALA A 42 -5.30 -4.89 12.95
CA ALA A 42 -4.75 -6.13 12.38
C ALA A 42 -3.21 -6.22 12.17
N ASP A 43 -2.39 -5.59 13.00
CA ASP A 43 -0.91 -5.65 12.96
C ASP A 43 -0.31 -5.39 11.55
N LEU A 44 -1.04 -4.68 10.67
CA LEU A 44 -0.63 -4.42 9.29
C LEU A 44 0.67 -3.60 9.24
N HIS A 45 0.89 -2.74 10.25
CA HIS A 45 2.13 -2.01 10.43
C HIS A 45 3.37 -2.94 10.63
N CYS A 46 3.19 -4.20 11.05
CA CYS A 46 4.26 -5.19 11.16
C CYS A 46 4.48 -6.01 9.88
N ARG A 47 3.55 -5.95 8.91
CA ARG A 47 3.68 -6.68 7.64
C ARG A 47 4.72 -6.03 6.72
N SER A 48 5.27 -6.81 5.78
CA SER A 48 6.23 -6.30 4.80
C SER A 48 5.56 -5.33 3.83
N GLU A 49 6.33 -4.39 3.30
CA GLU A 49 5.84 -3.41 2.33
C GLU A 49 5.31 -4.09 1.06
N LYS A 50 5.96 -5.16 0.62
CA LYS A 50 5.52 -5.98 -0.51
C LYS A 50 4.14 -6.62 -0.27
N TYR A 51 3.91 -7.20 0.90
CA TYR A 51 2.60 -7.79 1.23
C TYR A 51 1.49 -6.74 1.20
N LEU A 52 1.76 -5.57 1.77
CA LEU A 52 0.80 -4.47 1.80
C LEU A 52 0.53 -3.93 0.38
N ALA A 53 1.55 -3.86 -0.47
CA ALA A 53 1.41 -3.49 -1.87
C ALA A 53 0.53 -4.48 -2.66
N GLU A 54 0.70 -5.79 -2.41
CA GLU A 54 -0.14 -6.83 -3.01
C GLU A 54 -1.61 -6.71 -2.56
N GLU A 55 -1.86 -6.37 -1.30
CA GLU A 55 -3.22 -6.22 -0.77
C GLU A 55 -3.92 -4.99 -1.34
N VAL A 56 -3.25 -3.84 -1.36
CA VAL A 56 -3.74 -2.62 -2.03
C VAL A 56 -4.08 -2.89 -3.49
N TRP A 57 -3.24 -3.66 -4.19
CA TRP A 57 -3.51 -4.03 -5.58
C TRP A 57 -4.74 -4.93 -5.73
N ARG A 58 -4.87 -5.92 -4.84
CA ARG A 58 -5.99 -6.87 -4.81
C ARG A 58 -7.31 -6.14 -4.63
N GLU A 59 -7.38 -5.16 -3.73
CA GLU A 59 -8.59 -4.37 -3.50
C GLU A 59 -9.08 -3.63 -4.75
N LYS A 60 -8.16 -3.12 -5.56
CA LYS A 60 -8.51 -2.37 -6.79
C LYS A 60 -8.89 -3.27 -7.98
N HIS A 61 -8.58 -4.56 -7.90
CA HIS A 61 -8.77 -5.53 -8.99
C HIS A 61 -9.67 -6.71 -8.62
N SER A 62 -10.35 -6.64 -7.46
CA SER A 62 -11.40 -7.57 -7.04
C SER A 62 -12.78 -7.06 -7.42
#